data_AF-A0A4Q7Z5Q0-F1
#
_entry.id   AF-A0A4Q7Z5Q0-F1
#
_cell.length_a   1.000
_cell.length_b   1.000
_cell.length_c   1.000
_cell.angle_alpha   90.00
_cell.angle_beta   90.00
_cell.angle_gamma   90.00
#
_symmetry.space_group_name_H-M   'P 1'
#
loop_
_entity.id
_entity.type
_entity.pdbx_description
1 polymer ?
#
loop_
_entity_poly.entity_id
_entity_poly.type
_entity_poly.pdbx_seq_one_letter_code
_entity_poly.pdbx_strand_id
1 'polypeptide(L)'
;MTADGERGRPDRRRAEVAAAAERAFRLLPAAPGDLPDPDGRASVPARRITADPDTVERDLMKLVLTLVELLRQLMERQALNRVDEGDLTEEEEERLGATLMLLHDRMTGLCARYGLTMDDLNLDLGPLGTLLPPPE
;
A
#
# COMPACT_ATOMS: atom_id res chain seq x y z
N MET A 1 57.14 -0.85 2.33
CA MET A 1 56.65 -2.24 2.15
C MET A 1 55.27 -2.35 2.78
N THR A 2 54.23 -2.39 1.92
CA THR A 2 52.84 -2.89 2.13
C THR A 2 52.04 -2.37 3.34
N ALA A 3 50.79 -1.93 3.27
CA ALA A 3 49.71 -2.27 2.35
C ALA A 3 48.69 -1.12 2.29
N ASP A 4 48.40 -0.66 1.09
CA ASP A 4 47.23 0.16 0.78
C ASP A 4 46.40 -0.59 -0.26
N GLY A 5 45.08 -0.55 -0.13
CA GLY A 5 44.17 -1.01 -1.18
C GLY A 5 43.23 -2.16 -0.86
N GLU A 6 42.30 -2.01 0.10
CA GLU A 6 41.10 -2.88 0.17
C GLU A 6 39.81 -2.19 0.65
N ARG A 7 39.60 -0.89 0.39
CA ARG A 7 38.35 -0.19 0.80
C ARG A 7 37.57 0.55 -0.30
N GLY A 8 37.70 0.14 -1.57
CA GLY A 8 37.03 0.81 -2.71
C GLY A 8 36.04 -0.04 -3.53
N ARG A 9 35.67 -1.25 -3.09
CA ARG A 9 35.01 -2.25 -3.95
C ARG A 9 33.47 -2.40 -3.89
N PRO A 10 32.70 -1.93 -2.89
CA PRO A 10 31.25 -2.17 -2.84
C PRO A 10 30.40 -1.19 -3.66
N ASP A 11 30.80 0.08 -3.78
CA ASP A 11 29.98 1.10 -4.47
C ASP A 11 29.95 0.93 -5.99
N ARG A 12 31.07 0.47 -6.57
CA ARG A 12 31.15 0.22 -8.01
C ARG A 12 30.20 -0.91 -8.43
N ARG A 13 30.08 -1.94 -7.59
CA ARG A 13 29.16 -3.07 -7.82
C ARG A 13 27.69 -2.64 -7.69
N ARG A 14 27.37 -1.74 -6.74
CA ARG A 14 26.02 -1.16 -6.61
C ARG A 14 25.67 -0.25 -7.79
N ALA A 15 26.59 0.58 -8.24
CA ALA A 15 26.41 1.43 -9.41
C ALA A 15 26.24 0.62 -10.71
N GLU A 16 26.98 -0.48 -10.86
CA GLU A 16 26.81 -1.41 -11.98
C GLU A 16 25.45 -2.10 -11.96
N VAL A 17 24.96 -2.51 -10.78
CA VAL A 17 23.62 -3.11 -10.63
C VAL A 17 22.52 -2.08 -10.94
N ALA A 18 22.66 -0.84 -10.49
CA ALA A 18 21.72 0.24 -10.80
C ALA A 18 21.68 0.56 -12.30
N ALA A 19 22.84 0.67 -12.95
CA ALA A 19 22.93 0.90 -14.39
C ALA A 19 22.41 -0.28 -15.23
N ALA A 20 22.59 -1.52 -14.74
CA ALA A 20 22.02 -2.71 -15.35
C ALA A 20 20.48 -2.73 -15.20
N ALA A 21 19.95 -2.33 -14.05
CA ALA A 21 18.51 -2.19 -13.83
C ALA A 21 17.91 -1.14 -14.77
N GLU A 22 18.52 0.04 -14.91
CA GLU A 22 18.05 1.07 -15.85
C GLU A 22 18.01 0.62 -17.31
N ARG A 23 19.02 -0.16 -17.74
CA ARG A 23 19.03 -0.71 -19.10
C ARG A 23 17.99 -1.80 -19.28
N ALA A 24 17.79 -2.65 -18.27
CA ALA A 24 16.72 -3.65 -18.28
C ALA A 24 15.33 -3.00 -18.37
N PHE A 25 15.13 -1.87 -17.67
CA PHE A 25 13.90 -1.07 -17.78
C PHE A 25 13.69 -0.43 -19.16
N ARG A 26 14.77 -0.09 -19.88
CA ARG A 26 14.70 0.41 -21.27
C ARG A 26 14.52 -0.67 -22.33
N LEU A 27 14.84 -1.92 -22.01
CA LEU A 27 14.73 -3.07 -22.93
C LEU A 27 13.43 -3.86 -22.75
N LEU A 28 12.62 -3.51 -21.75
CA LEU A 28 11.23 -3.96 -21.69
C LEU A 28 10.51 -3.38 -22.92
N PRO A 29 9.94 -4.23 -23.79
CA PRO A 29 9.14 -3.71 -24.90
C PRO A 29 8.02 -2.87 -24.29
N ALA A 30 7.85 -1.65 -24.80
CA ALA A 30 6.63 -0.91 -24.57
C ALA A 30 5.46 -1.84 -24.90
N ALA A 31 4.60 -2.11 -23.93
CA ALA A 31 3.39 -2.88 -24.15
C ALA A 31 2.62 -2.25 -25.34
N PRO A 32 1.98 -3.06 -26.19
CA PRO A 32 1.37 -2.58 -27.43
C PRO A 32 0.16 -1.70 -27.08
N GLY A 33 0.40 -0.39 -26.99
CA GLY A 33 -0.61 0.64 -26.71
C GLY A 33 -0.83 1.62 -27.86
N ASP A 34 -0.04 1.54 -28.94
CA ASP A 34 -0.11 2.46 -30.08
C ASP A 34 -0.72 1.85 -31.34
N LEU A 35 -1.39 0.70 -31.23
CA LEU A 35 -2.30 0.25 -32.28
C LEU A 35 -3.64 0.93 -32.05
N PRO A 36 -4.15 1.76 -33.00
CA PRO A 36 -5.46 2.35 -32.85
C PRO A 36 -6.50 1.24 -32.73
N ASP A 37 -7.16 1.20 -31.57
CA ASP A 37 -8.30 0.34 -31.29
C ASP A 37 -9.47 0.77 -32.18
N PRO A 38 -9.93 -0.06 -33.13
CA PRO A 38 -11.09 0.27 -33.95
C PRO A 38 -12.39 0.32 -33.15
N ASP A 39 -12.41 -0.22 -31.93
CA ASP A 39 -13.61 -0.42 -31.12
C ASP A 39 -13.53 0.25 -29.72
N GLY A 40 -12.95 1.45 -29.64
CA GLY A 40 -13.38 2.52 -28.70
C GLY A 40 -13.65 2.19 -27.22
N ARG A 41 -13.08 1.13 -26.65
CA ARG A 41 -13.18 0.85 -25.21
C ARG A 41 -11.85 1.21 -24.59
N ALA A 42 -11.77 2.46 -24.13
CA ALA A 42 -10.63 2.99 -23.40
C ALA A 42 -10.15 1.99 -22.34
N SER A 43 -9.03 1.32 -22.64
CA SER A 43 -8.24 0.60 -21.65
C SER A 43 -7.69 1.65 -20.70
N VAL A 44 -8.33 1.82 -19.55
CA VAL A 44 -7.82 2.70 -18.49
C VAL A 44 -6.50 2.07 -18.05
N PRO A 45 -5.35 2.74 -18.25
CA PRO A 45 -4.08 2.17 -17.86
C PRO A 45 -4.13 1.96 -16.36
N ALA A 46 -3.97 0.71 -15.91
CA ALA A 46 -3.81 0.39 -14.50
C ALA A 46 -2.75 1.34 -13.97
N ARG A 47 -3.18 2.25 -13.10
CA ARG A 47 -2.35 3.29 -12.51
C ARG A 47 -1.31 2.55 -11.68
N ARG A 48 -0.17 2.26 -12.29
CA ARG A 48 1.06 1.88 -11.58
C ARG A 48 1.14 2.81 -10.40
N ILE A 49 1.37 2.27 -9.22
CA ILE A 49 1.68 3.07 -8.03
C ILE A 49 2.92 3.88 -8.41
N THR A 50 2.70 5.11 -8.88
CA THR A 50 3.75 6.02 -9.33
C THR A 50 4.38 6.56 -8.08
N ALA A 51 5.25 5.76 -7.47
CA ALA A 51 6.00 6.19 -6.31
C ALA A 51 7.06 7.18 -6.79
N ASP A 52 6.75 8.48 -6.67
CA ASP A 52 7.71 9.56 -6.89
C ASP A 52 8.79 9.45 -5.79
N PRO A 53 10.09 9.37 -6.11
CA PRO A 53 11.16 9.21 -5.12
C PRO A 53 11.11 10.21 -3.96
N ASP A 54 10.52 11.39 -4.16
CA ASP A 54 10.33 12.40 -3.12
C ASP A 54 9.10 12.13 -2.22
N THR A 55 8.16 11.26 -2.63
CA THR A 55 6.93 10.89 -1.90
C THR A 55 6.80 9.40 -1.58
N VAL A 56 7.75 8.55 -1.97
CA VAL A 56 7.73 7.08 -1.74
C VAL A 56 7.38 6.75 -0.29
N GLU A 57 7.97 7.43 0.69
CA GLU A 57 7.69 7.17 2.11
C GLU A 57 6.20 7.37 2.43
N ARG A 58 5.63 8.49 1.98
CA ARG A 58 4.21 8.80 2.20
C ARG A 58 3.30 7.80 1.49
N ASP A 59 3.62 7.42 0.26
CA ASP A 59 2.81 6.49 -0.54
C ASP A 59 2.86 5.06 0.01
N LEU A 60 4.03 4.61 0.50
CA LEU A 60 4.17 3.34 1.20
C LEU A 60 3.39 3.35 2.52
N MET A 61 3.47 4.44 3.28
CA MET A 61 2.69 4.58 4.52
C MET A 61 1.20 4.55 4.24
N LYS A 62 0.75 5.23 3.18
CA LYS A 62 -0.64 5.18 2.73
C LYS A 62 -1.06 3.74 2.44
N LEU A 63 -0.26 2.97 1.71
CA LEU A 63 -0.55 1.56 1.42
C LEU A 63 -0.64 0.70 2.69
N VAL A 64 0.32 0.83 3.61
CA VAL A 64 0.31 0.08 4.87
C VAL A 64 -0.91 0.44 5.71
N LEU A 65 -1.20 1.73 5.87
CA LEU A 65 -2.36 2.21 6.62
C LEU A 65 -3.67 1.72 5.97
N THR A 66 -3.74 1.69 4.64
CA THR A 66 -4.87 1.11 3.91
C THR A 66 -5.07 -0.38 4.23
N LEU A 67 -4.01 -1.17 4.28
CA LEU A 67 -4.09 -2.58 4.63
C LEU A 67 -4.53 -2.79 6.08
N VAL A 68 -4.01 -1.99 7.01
CA VAL A 68 -4.42 -2.04 8.42
C VAL A 68 -5.90 -1.67 8.57
N GLU A 69 -6.38 -0.65 7.84
CA GLU A 69 -7.78 -0.26 7.84
C GLU A 69 -8.70 -1.35 7.29
N LEU A 70 -8.29 -2.02 6.20
CA LEU A 70 -9.04 -3.18 5.68
C LEU A 70 -9.15 -4.30 6.72
N LEU A 71 -8.05 -4.62 7.41
CA LEU A 71 -8.06 -5.64 8.46
C LEU A 71 -8.94 -5.21 9.64
N ARG A 72 -8.93 -3.93 10.03
CA ARG A 72 -9.81 -3.38 11.08
C ARG A 72 -11.28 -3.61 10.72
N GLN A 73 -11.70 -3.24 9.51
CA GLN A 73 -13.08 -3.40 9.04
C GLN A 73 -13.51 -4.87 8.99
N LEU A 74 -12.61 -5.75 8.53
CA LEU A 74 -12.87 -7.18 8.51
C LEU A 74 -13.03 -7.74 9.93
N MET A 75 -12.17 -7.33 10.87
CA MET A 75 -12.27 -7.75 12.27
C MET A 75 -13.54 -7.21 12.92
N GLU A 76 -13.94 -5.97 12.63
CA GLU A 76 -15.18 -5.36 13.12
C GLU A 76 -16.41 -6.14 12.60
N ARG A 77 -16.44 -6.46 11.31
CA ARG A 77 -17.53 -7.26 10.73
C ARG A 77 -17.61 -8.67 11.32
N GLN A 78 -16.46 -9.30 11.57
CA GLN A 78 -16.43 -10.59 12.25
C GLN A 78 -16.84 -10.49 13.73
N ALA A 79 -16.45 -9.41 14.41
CA ALA A 79 -16.87 -9.15 15.77
C ALA A 79 -18.39 -9.06 15.85
N LEU A 80 -19.01 -8.23 15.00
CA LEU A 80 -20.47 -8.08 14.92
C LEU A 80 -21.17 -9.41 14.66
N ASN A 81 -20.70 -10.19 13.69
CA ASN A 81 -21.28 -11.51 13.43
C ASN A 81 -21.20 -12.44 14.65
N ARG A 82 -20.07 -12.44 15.38
CA ARG A 82 -19.91 -13.27 16.57
C ARG A 82 -20.76 -12.81 17.74
N VAL A 83 -20.99 -11.50 17.88
CA VAL A 83 -21.94 -10.94 18.85
C VAL A 83 -23.36 -11.41 18.52
N ASP A 84 -23.78 -11.31 17.26
CA ASP A 84 -25.10 -11.72 16.80
C ASP A 84 -25.34 -13.23 16.99
N GLU A 85 -24.30 -14.05 16.81
CA GLU A 85 -24.33 -15.51 17.02
C GLU A 85 -24.24 -15.91 18.50
N GLY A 86 -23.92 -14.97 19.41
CA GLY A 86 -23.72 -15.23 20.84
C GLY A 86 -22.42 -15.96 21.16
N ASP A 87 -21.44 -15.87 20.26
CA ASP A 87 -20.12 -16.53 20.31
C ASP A 87 -19.09 -15.77 21.16
N LEU A 88 -19.50 -14.67 21.81
CA LEU A 88 -18.69 -13.84 22.70
C LEU A 88 -19.41 -13.62 24.03
N THR A 89 -18.64 -13.59 25.11
CA THR A 89 -19.12 -13.11 26.41
C THR A 89 -19.12 -11.58 26.46
N GLU A 90 -19.98 -10.97 27.29
CA GLU A 90 -20.09 -9.51 27.45
C GLU A 90 -18.71 -8.85 27.72
N GLU A 91 -17.88 -9.47 28.55
CA GLU A 91 -16.52 -8.96 28.81
C GLU A 91 -15.58 -9.06 27.59
N GLU A 92 -15.74 -10.08 26.74
CA GLU A 92 -14.97 -10.22 25.50
C GLU A 92 -15.39 -9.16 24.47
N GLU A 93 -16.69 -8.90 24.36
CA GLU A 93 -17.24 -7.85 23.50
C GLU A 93 -16.69 -6.48 23.88
N GLU A 94 -16.74 -6.13 25.16
CA GLU A 94 -16.24 -4.85 25.66
C GLU A 94 -14.74 -4.69 25.39
N ARG A 95 -13.93 -5.73 25.69
CA ARG A 95 -12.48 -5.71 25.42
C ARG A 95 -12.17 -5.58 23.93
N LEU A 96 -12.94 -6.26 23.08
CA LEU A 96 -12.77 -6.21 21.63
C LEU A 96 -13.09 -4.81 21.10
N GLY A 97 -14.22 -4.24 21.50
CA GLY A 97 -14.62 -2.88 21.15
C GLY A 97 -13.57 -1.85 21.58
N ALA A 98 -13.12 -1.90 22.84
CA ALA A 98 -12.09 -1.00 23.36
C ALA A 98 -10.76 -1.11 22.58
N THR A 99 -10.39 -2.31 22.15
CA THR A 99 -9.18 -2.54 21.35
C THR A 99 -9.30 -1.95 19.95
N LEU A 100 -10.46 -2.11 19.29
CA LEU A 100 -10.72 -1.56 17.97
C LEU A 100 -10.76 -0.03 17.99
N MET A 101 -11.34 0.58 19.03
CA MET A 101 -11.31 2.03 19.24
C MET A 101 -9.89 2.56 19.42
N LEU A 102 -9.08 1.90 20.27
CA LEU A 102 -7.68 2.27 20.45
C LEU A 102 -6.89 2.17 19.15
N LEU A 103 -7.13 1.13 18.34
CA LEU A 103 -6.51 1.00 17.02
C LEU A 103 -6.90 2.18 16.11
N HIS A 104 -8.17 2.57 16.06
CA HIS A 104 -8.66 3.70 15.27
C HIS A 104 -7.97 5.02 15.67
N ASP A 105 -7.83 5.28 16.98
CA ASP A 105 -7.14 6.48 17.47
C ASP A 105 -5.66 6.51 17.06
N ARG A 106 -4.98 5.37 17.16
CA ARG A 106 -3.57 5.23 16.75
C ARG A 106 -3.41 5.42 15.24
N MET A 107 -4.31 4.86 14.46
CA MET A 107 -4.37 5.02 13.01
C MET A 107 -4.56 6.48 12.62
N THR A 108 -5.51 7.17 13.26
CA THR A 108 -5.76 8.60 13.03
C THR A 108 -4.51 9.44 13.33
N GLY A 109 -3.82 9.17 14.43
CA GLY A 109 -2.56 9.83 14.78
C GLY A 109 -1.43 9.58 13.77
N LEU A 110 -1.33 8.36 13.23
CA LEU A 110 -0.36 8.04 12.19
C LEU A 110 -0.71 8.72 10.86
N CYS A 111 -1.98 8.71 10.45
CA CYS A 111 -2.43 9.41 9.25
C CYS A 111 -2.05 10.90 9.30
N ALA A 112 -2.36 11.57 10.42
CA ALA A 112 -2.01 12.98 10.62
C ALA A 112 -0.51 13.25 10.49
N ARG A 113 0.35 12.36 10.99
CA ARG A 113 1.83 12.49 10.86
C ARG A 113 2.30 12.48 9.41
N TYR A 114 1.64 11.72 8.54
CA TYR A 114 1.99 11.60 7.13
C TYR A 114 1.15 12.50 6.21
N GLY A 115 0.37 13.42 6.79
CA GLY A 115 -0.51 14.32 6.04
C GLY A 115 -1.56 13.55 5.25
N LEU A 116 -2.13 12.51 5.85
CA LEU A 116 -3.20 11.68 5.33
C LEU A 116 -4.43 11.82 6.23
N THR A 117 -5.60 11.61 5.66
CA THR A 117 -6.86 11.39 6.37
C THR A 117 -7.25 9.91 6.34
N MET A 118 -8.25 9.52 7.12
CA MET A 118 -8.82 8.17 7.01
C MET A 118 -9.45 7.94 5.62
N ASP A 119 -10.07 8.98 5.04
CA ASP A 119 -10.66 8.91 3.69
C ASP A 119 -9.61 8.69 2.60
N ASP A 120 -8.39 9.18 2.81
CA ASP A 120 -7.28 8.96 1.87
C ASP A 120 -6.93 7.47 1.75
N LEU A 121 -7.17 6.66 2.78
CA LEU A 121 -6.81 5.25 2.81
C LEU A 121 -7.59 4.40 1.80
N ASN A 122 -8.68 4.91 1.23
CA ASN A 122 -9.39 4.14 0.22
C ASN A 122 -8.69 4.21 -1.15
N LEU A 123 -7.80 3.25 -1.40
CA LEU A 123 -7.06 3.17 -2.65
C LEU A 123 -7.96 2.70 -3.81
N ASP A 124 -7.95 3.47 -4.89
CA ASP A 124 -8.56 3.08 -6.17
C ASP A 124 -7.58 2.19 -6.96
N LEU A 125 -7.99 0.95 -7.20
CA LEU A 125 -7.24 -0.06 -7.95
C LEU A 125 -7.65 -0.09 -9.43
N GLY A 126 -8.45 0.87 -9.91
CA GLY A 126 -8.92 0.98 -11.28
C GLY A 126 -10.02 -0.04 -11.57
N PRO A 127 -9.81 -1.03 -12.47
CA PRO A 127 -10.86 -1.99 -12.85
C PRO A 127 -11.32 -2.90 -11.69
N LEU A 128 -10.55 -2.99 -10.60
CA LEU A 128 -10.93 -3.73 -9.40
C LEU A 128 -11.77 -2.89 -8.41
N GLY A 129 -11.97 -1.60 -8.69
CA GLY A 129 -12.63 -0.67 -7.78
C GLY A 129 -11.75 -0.24 -6.61
N THR A 130 -12.38 0.25 -5.55
CA THR A 130 -11.68 0.72 -4.34
C THR A 130 -11.39 -0.42 -3.38
N LEU A 131 -10.26 -0.38 -2.66
CA LEU A 131 -9.86 -1.49 -1.79
C LEU A 131 -10.72 -1.61 -0.53
N LEU A 132 -11.13 -0.48 0.06
CA LEU A 132 -11.98 -0.48 1.24
C LEU A 132 -13.46 -0.49 0.81
N PRO A 133 -14.31 -1.33 1.44
CA PRO A 133 -15.75 -1.23 1.27
C PRO A 133 -16.25 0.14 1.73
N PRO A 134 -17.39 0.62 1.18
CA PRO A 134 -17.98 1.88 1.60
C PRO A 134 -18.34 1.82 3.10
N PRO A 135 -18.17 2.94 3.84
CA PRO A 135 -18.66 3.02 5.21
C PRO A 135 -20.19 2.84 5.19
N GLU A 136 -20.71 1.90 5.99
CA GLU A 136 -22.16 1.66 6.17
C GLU A 136 -22.84 2.76 6.99
#